data_AF-A0A961H655-F1
#
_entry.id   AF-A0A961H655-F1
#
_cell.length_a   1.000
_cell.length_b   1.000
_cell.length_c   1.000
_cell.angle_alpha   90.00
_cell.angle_beta   90.00
_cell.angle_gamma   90.00
#
_symmetry.space_group_name_H-M   'P 1'
#
loop_
_entity.id
_entity.type
_entity.pdbx_description
1 polymer ?
#
loop_
_entity_poly.entity_id
_entity_poly.type
_entity_poly.pdbx_seq_one_letter_code
_entity_poly.pdbx_strand_id
1 'polypeptide(L)'
;MTGARWPVDTMQAVPDPGAAAEMAAEALRAVNHLTIGAPSSGAPGWEDVGDLYRVLGELRVLTDRLPQVLGQLARHLERPAGLGGYKADASASESPACLAAAAVLALDAAQHLVAEAGRHLNAAHSAVARLYT
;
A
#
# COMPACT_ATOMS: atom_id res chain seq x y z
N MET A 1 -14.95 -25.06 -11.15
CA MET A 1 -14.88 -24.49 -9.77
C MET A 1 -13.64 -25.02 -9.10
N THR A 2 -12.55 -24.26 -9.17
CA THR A 2 -11.31 -24.51 -8.43
C THR A 2 -10.89 -23.17 -7.87
N GLY A 3 -11.33 -22.88 -6.65
CA GLY A 3 -10.89 -21.70 -5.92
C GLY A 3 -9.37 -21.81 -5.75
N ALA A 4 -8.65 -20.80 -6.23
CA ALA A 4 -7.23 -20.65 -5.96
C ALA A 4 -7.05 -20.45 -4.45
N ARG A 5 -6.93 -21.57 -3.74
CA ARG A 5 -6.50 -21.62 -2.36
C ARG A 5 -5.03 -21.22 -2.38
N TRP A 6 -4.75 -19.97 -1.99
CA TRP A 6 -3.38 -19.53 -1.77
C TRP A 6 -2.72 -20.55 -0.82
N PRO A 7 -1.58 -21.16 -1.19
CA PRO A 7 -0.88 -22.07 -0.29
C PRO A 7 -0.50 -21.28 0.96
N VAL A 8 -0.89 -21.78 2.13
CA VAL A 8 -0.46 -21.24 3.43
C VAL A 8 1.07 -21.30 3.63
N ASP A 9 1.80 -21.91 2.69
CA ASP A 9 3.27 -22.01 2.67
C ASP A 9 4.01 -20.76 2.16
N THR A 10 3.37 -19.80 1.47
CA THR A 10 4.08 -18.61 0.95
C THR A 10 4.34 -17.49 1.96
N MET A 11 3.91 -17.63 3.22
CA MET A 11 4.30 -16.70 4.30
C MET A 11 5.68 -17.03 4.88
N GLN A 12 6.27 -18.18 4.54
CA GLN A 12 7.65 -18.49 4.89
C GLN A 12 8.59 -17.95 3.80
N ALA A 13 9.06 -16.72 4.02
CA ALA A 13 10.27 -16.07 3.49
C ALA A 13 10.02 -14.66 2.95
N VAL A 14 9.25 -13.82 3.67
CA VAL A 14 9.50 -12.38 3.59
C VAL A 14 10.54 -12.07 4.67
N PRO A 15 11.81 -11.84 4.31
CA PRO A 15 12.92 -11.93 5.26
C PRO A 15 12.90 -10.82 6.32
N ASP A 16 12.34 -9.65 5.98
CA ASP A 16 12.22 -8.50 6.87
C ASP A 16 11.13 -7.52 6.36
N PRO A 17 10.72 -6.52 7.18
CA PRO A 17 9.70 -5.53 6.79
C PRO A 17 10.04 -4.71 5.53
N GLY A 18 11.32 -4.49 5.23
CA GLY A 18 11.76 -3.77 4.03
C GLY A 18 11.54 -4.58 2.77
N ALA A 19 11.94 -5.86 2.78
CA ALA A 19 11.67 -6.79 1.68
C ALA A 19 10.15 -6.95 1.42
N ALA A 20 9.34 -6.93 2.48
CA ALA A 20 7.87 -6.95 2.36
C ALA A 20 7.34 -5.72 1.59
N ALA A 21 7.84 -4.54 1.94
CA ALA A 21 7.46 -3.29 1.30
C ALA A 21 7.93 -3.22 -0.16
N GLU A 22 9.13 -3.72 -0.45
CA GLU A 22 9.66 -3.83 -1.82
C GLU A 22 8.78 -4.74 -2.68
N MET A 23 8.43 -5.94 -2.19
CA MET A 23 7.53 -6.85 -2.91
C MET A 23 6.16 -6.22 -3.20
N ALA A 24 5.62 -5.44 -2.26
CA ALA A 24 4.36 -4.73 -2.47
C ALA A 24 4.49 -3.63 -3.55
N ALA A 25 5.60 -2.89 -3.58
CA ALA A 25 5.88 -1.89 -4.61
C ALA A 25 6.03 -2.52 -6.00
N GLU A 26 6.73 -3.66 -6.10
CA GLU A 26 6.89 -4.40 -7.35
C GLU A 26 5.58 -5.01 -7.84
N ALA A 27 4.72 -5.50 -6.93
CA ALA A 27 3.38 -5.96 -7.29
C ALA A 27 2.53 -4.81 -7.86
N LEU A 28 2.55 -3.63 -7.25
CA LEU A 28 1.86 -2.44 -7.79
C LEU A 28 2.42 -2.02 -9.16
N ARG A 29 3.74 -2.09 -9.36
CA ARG A 29 4.35 -1.84 -10.67
C ARG A 29 3.84 -2.83 -11.72
N ALA A 30 3.72 -4.11 -11.38
CA ALA A 30 3.15 -5.12 -12.27
C ALA A 30 1.68 -4.82 -12.61
N VAL A 31 0.85 -4.45 -11.62
CA VAL A 31 -0.54 -4.02 -11.86
C VAL A 31 -0.56 -2.85 -12.84
N ASN A 32 0.23 -1.79 -12.60
CA ASN A 32 0.30 -0.62 -13.48
C ASN A 32 0.65 -1.00 -14.93
N HIS A 33 1.58 -1.93 -15.14
CA HIS A 33 1.94 -2.40 -16.48
C HIS A 33 0.82 -3.20 -17.16
N LEU A 34 0.13 -4.05 -16.41
CA LEU A 34 -0.97 -4.88 -16.93
C LEU A 34 -2.21 -4.04 -17.26
N THR A 35 -2.40 -2.90 -16.58
CA THR A 35 -3.55 -2.01 -16.76
C THR A 35 -3.28 -0.80 -17.67
N ILE A 36 -2.23 -0.80 -18.50
CA ILE A 36 -1.95 0.30 -19.45
C ILE A 36 -3.08 0.42 -20.49
N GLY A 37 -3.58 -0.72 -20.98
CA GLY A 37 -4.70 -0.78 -21.91
C GLY A 37 -6.04 -0.96 -21.18
N ALA A 38 -7.14 -0.60 -21.85
CA ALA A 38 -8.47 -0.99 -21.39
C ALA A 38 -8.62 -2.53 -21.42
N PRO A 39 -9.50 -3.12 -20.61
CA PRO A 39 -9.81 -4.55 -20.70
C PRO A 39 -10.21 -4.94 -22.11
N SER A 40 -9.72 -6.08 -22.60
CA SER A 40 -9.97 -6.53 -23.97
C SER A 40 -9.95 -8.04 -24.13
N SER A 41 -10.78 -8.55 -25.03
CA SER A 41 -10.82 -9.98 -25.38
C SER A 41 -9.44 -10.47 -25.82
N GLY A 42 -8.92 -11.49 -25.14
CA GLY A 42 -7.60 -12.06 -25.39
C GLY A 42 -6.46 -11.49 -24.53
N ALA A 43 -6.75 -10.65 -23.54
CA ALA A 43 -5.79 -10.22 -22.52
C ALA A 43 -6.04 -10.97 -21.19
N PRO A 44 -5.34 -12.10 -20.91
CA PRO A 44 -5.68 -12.98 -19.79
C PRO A 44 -5.66 -12.25 -18.44
N GLY A 45 -6.77 -12.31 -17.70
CA GLY A 45 -6.94 -11.64 -16.40
C GLY A 45 -7.13 -10.12 -16.49
N TRP A 46 -7.36 -9.60 -17.70
CA TRP A 46 -7.74 -8.21 -17.99
C TRP A 46 -8.67 -8.16 -19.20
N GLU A 47 -9.67 -9.05 -19.22
CA GLU A 47 -10.52 -9.32 -20.38
C GLU A 47 -11.75 -8.42 -20.40
N ASP A 48 -12.32 -8.14 -19.23
CA ASP A 48 -13.62 -7.48 -19.12
C ASP A 48 -13.73 -6.54 -17.90
N VAL A 49 -14.94 -6.02 -17.68
CA VAL A 49 -15.23 -5.12 -16.56
C VAL A 49 -15.19 -5.81 -15.19
N GLY A 50 -15.35 -7.14 -15.15
CA GLY A 50 -15.21 -7.96 -13.95
C GLY A 50 -13.75 -8.00 -13.45
N ASP A 51 -12.78 -8.06 -14.36
CA ASP A 51 -11.36 -7.95 -13.99
C ASP A 51 -11.02 -6.55 -13.46
N LEU A 52 -11.57 -5.49 -14.05
CA LEU A 52 -11.44 -4.12 -13.54
C LEU A 52 -12.03 -3.99 -12.14
N TYR A 53 -13.23 -4.54 -11.92
CA TYR A 53 -13.86 -4.60 -10.60
C TYR A 53 -12.94 -5.28 -9.59
N ARG A 54 -12.35 -6.44 -9.95
CA ARG A 54 -11.44 -7.16 -9.08
C ARG A 54 -10.21 -6.34 -8.71
N VAL A 55 -9.56 -5.68 -9.68
CA VAL A 55 -8.39 -4.81 -9.41
C VAL A 55 -8.75 -3.66 -8.46
N LEU A 56 -9.90 -3.00 -8.67
CA LEU A 56 -10.37 -1.96 -7.75
C LEU A 56 -10.60 -2.49 -6.32
N GLY A 57 -11.10 -3.72 -6.18
CA GLY A 57 -11.28 -4.39 -4.90
C GLY A 57 -9.95 -4.60 -4.17
N GLU A 58 -8.92 -5.08 -4.85
CA GLU A 58 -7.59 -5.28 -4.25
C GLU A 58 -6.89 -3.95 -3.93
N LEU A 59 -7.01 -2.93 -4.78
CA LEU A 59 -6.49 -1.59 -4.48
C LEU A 59 -7.15 -0.99 -3.23
N ARG A 60 -8.46 -1.22 -3.03
CA ARG A 60 -9.15 -0.83 -1.80
C ARG A 60 -8.56 -1.54 -0.57
N VAL A 61 -8.32 -2.85 -0.67
CA VAL A 61 -7.69 -3.62 0.42
C VAL A 61 -6.30 -3.06 0.77
N LEU A 62 -5.50 -2.63 -0.22
CA LEU A 62 -4.23 -1.96 0.03
C LEU A 62 -4.42 -0.66 0.81
N THR A 63 -5.39 0.18 0.41
CA THR A 63 -5.69 1.43 1.11
C THR A 63 -6.27 1.24 2.51
N ASP A 64 -6.89 0.09 2.80
CA ASP A 64 -7.36 -0.26 4.15
C ASP A 64 -6.20 -0.69 5.07
N ARG A 65 -5.12 -1.27 4.50
CA ARG A 65 -3.98 -1.82 5.25
C ARG A 65 -2.83 -0.83 5.42
N LEU A 66 -2.53 -0.04 4.40
CA LEU A 66 -1.39 0.89 4.40
C LEU A 66 -1.42 1.88 5.59
N PRO A 67 -2.56 2.44 6.02
CA PRO A 67 -2.61 3.33 7.18
C PRO A 67 -2.06 2.68 8.46
N GLN A 68 -2.28 1.37 8.65
CA GLN A 68 -1.77 0.67 9.83
C GLN A 68 -0.24 0.67 9.85
N VAL A 69 0.41 0.38 8.72
CA VAL A 69 1.88 0.36 8.61
C VAL A 69 2.45 1.75 8.84
N LEU A 70 1.86 2.79 8.24
CA LEU A 70 2.28 4.18 8.45
C LEU A 70 2.22 4.57 9.94
N GLY A 71 1.15 4.19 10.64
CA GLY A 71 1.00 4.46 12.07
C GLY A 71 1.96 3.64 12.95
N GLN A 72 2.35 2.44 12.51
CA GLN A 72 3.40 1.67 13.18
C GLN A 72 4.75 2.38 13.06
N LEU A 73 5.10 2.87 11.86
CA LEU A 73 6.34 3.62 11.62
C LEU A 73 6.37 4.92 12.43
N ALA A 74 5.27 5.67 12.47
CA ALA A 74 5.15 6.88 13.29
C ALA A 74 5.43 6.60 14.77
N ARG A 75 4.80 5.56 15.35
CA ARG A 75 5.03 5.16 16.74
C ARG A 75 6.46 4.72 17.03
N HIS A 76 7.17 4.18 16.03
CA HIS A 76 8.59 3.85 16.19
C HIS A 76 9.45 5.11 16.26
N LEU A 77 9.12 6.15 15.48
CA LEU A 77 9.79 7.46 15.53
C LEU A 77 9.54 8.20 16.85
N GLU A 78 8.35 8.03 17.44
CA GLU A 78 8.02 8.63 18.75
C GLU A 78 8.72 7.95 19.94
N ARG A 79 9.29 6.76 19.75
CA ARG A 79 9.94 5.98 20.81
C ARG A 79 11.43 5.75 20.49
N PRO A 80 12.30 6.75 20.72
CA PRO A 80 13.73 6.56 20.53
C PRO A 80 14.23 5.39 21.38
N ALA A 81 14.86 4.40 20.74
CA ALA A 81 15.36 3.22 21.42
C ALA A 81 16.61 3.55 22.26
N GLY A 82 16.49 3.49 23.59
CA GLY A 82 17.62 3.44 24.52
C GLY A 82 18.58 4.64 24.52
N LEU A 83 19.78 4.42 25.10
CA LEU A 83 20.78 5.44 25.49
C LEU A 83 21.43 6.24 24.34
N GLY A 84 20.88 6.22 23.11
CA GLY A 84 21.51 6.81 21.93
C GLY A 84 20.66 7.75 21.07
N GLY A 85 19.32 7.69 21.17
CA GLY A 85 18.40 8.52 20.37
C GLY A 85 18.63 8.47 18.85
N TYR A 86 17.89 9.28 18.11
CA TYR A 86 18.21 9.56 16.70
C TYR A 86 19.40 10.51 16.62
N LYS A 87 20.25 10.31 15.61
CA LYS A 87 21.30 11.26 15.23
C LYS A 87 20.94 11.85 13.88
N ALA A 88 21.18 13.14 13.73
CA ALA A 88 21.05 13.84 12.47
C ALA A 88 22.41 13.86 11.77
N ASP A 89 22.40 13.95 10.45
CA ASP A 89 23.63 14.19 9.69
C ASP A 89 24.23 15.56 10.04
N ALA A 90 25.51 15.76 9.72
CA ALA A 90 26.22 17.00 10.04
C ALA A 90 25.73 18.22 9.23
N SER A 91 24.96 17.99 8.16
CA SER A 91 24.37 19.04 7.33
C SER A 91 22.97 19.47 7.78
N ALA A 92 22.35 18.74 8.71
CA ALA A 92 21.02 19.04 9.19
C ALA A 92 21.03 20.34 10.00
N SER A 93 20.21 21.30 9.58
CA SER A 93 19.96 22.54 10.33
C SER A 93 19.04 22.35 11.54
N GLU A 94 18.34 21.21 11.60
CA GLU A 94 17.35 20.89 12.63
C GLU A 94 17.84 19.79 13.57
N SER A 95 17.32 19.78 14.80
CA SER A 95 17.64 18.71 15.75
C SER A 95 17.04 17.36 15.32
N PRO A 96 17.64 16.22 15.71
CA PRO A 96 17.07 14.89 15.42
C PRO A 96 15.62 14.72 15.92
N ALA A 97 15.26 15.38 17.02
CA ALA A 97 13.90 15.37 17.56
C ALA A 97 12.92 16.13 16.66
N CYS A 98 13.33 17.28 16.11
CA CYS A 98 12.53 18.03 15.13
C CYS A 98 12.29 17.21 13.86
N LEU A 99 13.34 16.56 13.34
CA LEU A 99 13.25 15.71 12.15
C LEU A 99 12.32 14.50 12.38
N ALA A 100 12.42 13.84 13.54
CA ALA A 100 11.51 12.75 13.89
C ALA A 100 10.06 13.22 14.01
N ALA A 101 9.81 14.37 14.65
CA ALA A 101 8.46 14.95 14.74
C ALA A 101 7.89 15.33 13.36
N ALA A 102 8.72 15.90 12.47
CA ALA A 102 8.32 16.20 11.10
C ALA A 102 7.94 14.93 10.32
N ALA A 103 8.72 13.85 10.47
CA ALA A 103 8.41 12.57 9.86
C ALA A 103 7.10 11.95 10.40
N VAL A 104 6.84 12.03 11.71
CA VAL A 104 5.55 11.61 12.31
C VAL A 104 4.39 12.39 11.71
N LEU A 105 4.47 13.72 11.65
CA LEU A 105 3.42 14.56 11.05
C LEU A 105 3.16 14.20 9.58
N ALA A 106 4.22 13.93 8.81
CA ALA A 106 4.09 13.52 7.42
C ALA A 106 3.42 12.14 7.27
N LEU A 107 3.75 11.18 8.15
CA LEU A 107 3.12 9.86 8.17
C LEU A 107 1.64 9.94 8.55
N ASP A 108 1.30 10.77 9.54
CA ASP A 108 -0.10 11.01 9.92
C ASP A 108 -0.89 11.63 8.77
N ALA A 109 -0.33 12.62 8.06
CA ALA A 109 -0.95 13.20 6.88
C ALA A 109 -1.17 12.15 5.78
N ALA A 110 -0.16 11.29 5.54
CA ALA A 110 -0.27 10.20 4.58
C ALA A 110 -1.37 9.20 4.95
N GLN A 111 -1.53 8.86 6.23
CA GLN A 111 -2.63 7.98 6.69
C GLN A 111 -4.00 8.55 6.32
N HIS A 112 -4.22 9.85 6.57
CA HIS A 112 -5.50 10.50 6.25
C HIS A 112 -5.79 10.49 4.75
N LEU A 113 -4.78 10.82 3.92
CA LEU A 113 -4.91 10.82 2.46
C LEU A 113 -5.16 9.42 1.91
N VAL A 114 -4.50 8.39 2.45
CA VAL A 114 -4.74 7.00 2.04
C VAL A 114 -6.14 6.53 2.42
N ALA A 115 -6.62 6.88 3.63
CA ALA A 115 -7.98 6.58 4.03
C ALA A 115 -9.03 7.28 3.14
N GLU A 116 -8.73 8.50 2.67
CA GLU A 116 -9.55 9.21 1.70
C GLU A 116 -9.55 8.54 0.32
N ALA A 117 -8.37 8.16 -0.18
CA ALA A 117 -8.25 7.38 -1.41
C ALA A 117 -9.06 6.08 -1.33
N GLY A 118 -9.05 5.38 -0.19
CA GLY A 118 -9.86 4.18 0.04
C GLY A 118 -11.36 4.42 -0.07
N ARG A 119 -11.87 5.58 0.39
CA ARG A 119 -13.28 5.96 0.20
C ARG A 119 -13.62 6.16 -1.28
N HIS A 120 -12.75 6.84 -2.03
CA HIS A 120 -12.93 7.04 -3.47
C HIS A 120 -12.84 5.74 -4.26
N LEU A 121 -11.90 4.85 -3.92
CA LEU A 121 -11.80 3.51 -4.51
C LEU A 121 -13.06 2.69 -4.23
N ASN A 122 -13.61 2.74 -3.01
CA ASN A 122 -14.87 2.07 -2.69
C ASN A 122 -16.05 2.61 -3.51
N ALA A 123 -16.12 3.94 -3.72
CA ALA A 123 -17.15 4.55 -4.57
C ALA A 123 -17.00 4.10 -6.03
N ALA A 124 -15.78 4.09 -6.57
CA ALA A 124 -15.49 3.60 -7.92
C ALA A 124 -15.84 2.12 -8.08
N HIS A 125 -15.40 1.27 -7.15
CA HIS A 125 -15.73 -0.16 -7.11
C HIS A 125 -17.25 -0.41 -7.10
N SER A 126 -18.00 0.38 -6.32
CA SER A 126 -19.47 0.31 -6.26
C SER A 126 -20.16 0.81 -7.53
N ALA A 127 -19.55 1.74 -8.26
CA ALA A 127 -20.05 2.18 -9.57
C ALA A 127 -19.82 1.11 -10.64
N VAL A 128 -18.61 0.55 -10.68
CA VAL A 128 -18.22 -0.51 -11.62
C VAL A 128 -19.02 -1.79 -11.40
N ALA A 129 -19.40 -2.12 -10.15
CA ALA A 129 -20.27 -3.25 -9.84
C ALA A 129 -21.62 -3.26 -10.59
N ARG A 130 -22.01 -2.12 -11.17
CA ARG A 130 -23.26 -1.94 -11.93
C ARG A 130 -23.06 -2.03 -13.45
N LEU A 131 -21.83 -2.22 -13.91
CA LEU A 131 -21.48 -2.38 -15.33
C LEU A 131 -21.48 -3.87 -15.70
N TYR A 132 -21.82 -4.16 -16.95
CA TYR A 132 -21.76 -5.49 -17.54
C TYR A 132 -21.25 -5.38 -18.98
N THR A 133 -20.56 -6.41 -19.45
CA THR A 133 -19.99 -6.53 -20.80
C THR A 133 -20.22 -7.93 -21.33
#